data_AF-A0A1S2YAG3-F1
#
_entry.id   AF-A0A1S2YAG3-F1
#
_cell.length_a   1.000
_cell.length_b   1.000
_cell.length_c   1.000
_cell.angle_alpha   90.00
_cell.angle_beta   90.00
_cell.angle_gamma   90.00
#
_symmetry.space_group_name_H-M   'P 1'
#
loop_
_entity.id
_entity.type
_entity.pdbx_description
1 polymer ?
#
loop_
_entity_poly.entity_id
_entity_poly.type
_entity_poly.pdbx_seq_one_letter_code
_entity_poly.pdbx_strand_id
1 'polypeptide(L)'
;MMHMTFYWSKKVTLLIDSWKTDSWTSYILSLLACLIVSIFYQLLENRRIRLKLFASGKQFPAEIQTPLIQRKLVGSRAKLGVKLAGAVLFGVSSAIGYFLMLSVMSFNGGVFIAIVVGLAIGYLFFRSDGEDSFVGDSSCACA
;
A
#
# COMPACT_ATOMS: atom_id res chain seq x y z
N MET A 1 2.94 7.32 32.20
CA MET A 1 3.70 8.55 31.93
C MET A 1 4.02 8.56 30.45
N MET A 2 3.79 9.68 29.74
CA MET A 2 4.10 9.77 28.31
C MET A 2 5.61 9.82 28.13
N HIS A 3 6.17 8.80 27.48
CA HIS A 3 7.58 8.76 27.13
C HIS A 3 7.81 9.65 25.90
N MET A 4 8.67 10.66 26.05
CA MET A 4 9.09 11.56 24.96
C MET A 4 10.32 11.03 24.21
N THR A 5 10.80 9.84 24.59
CA THR A 5 11.98 9.17 24.05
C THR A 5 11.66 7.71 23.76
N PHE A 6 12.45 7.08 22.88
CA PHE A 6 12.29 5.66 22.59
C PHE A 6 12.41 4.81 23.86
N TYR A 7 11.43 3.94 24.07
CA TYR A 7 11.43 3.00 25.21
C TYR A 7 11.20 1.56 24.74
N TRP A 8 11.69 0.62 25.54
CA TRP A 8 11.56 -0.81 25.33
C TRP A 8 10.69 -1.40 26.44
N SER A 9 9.37 -1.40 26.23
CA SER A 9 8.39 -1.99 27.15
C SER A 9 7.35 -2.80 26.40
N LYS A 10 6.89 -3.88 27.03
CA LYS A 10 5.79 -4.72 26.54
C LYS A 10 4.40 -4.12 26.83
N LYS A 11 4.33 -3.10 27.69
CA LYS A 11 3.08 -2.43 28.08
C LYS A 11 2.80 -1.27 27.16
N VAL A 12 2.07 -1.52 26.06
CA VAL A 12 1.76 -0.51 25.03
C VAL A 12 0.27 -0.48 24.74
N THR A 13 -0.27 0.72 24.64
CA THR A 13 -1.60 1.04 24.11
C THR A 13 -1.45 1.54 22.68
N LEU A 14 -1.91 0.77 21.69
CA LEU A 14 -1.77 1.12 20.26
C LEU A 14 -3.10 1.62 19.68
N LEU A 15 -3.13 2.88 19.20
CA LEU A 15 -4.23 3.55 18.47
C LEU A 15 -5.59 3.69 19.17
N ILE A 16 -6.04 2.68 19.91
CA ILE A 16 -7.36 2.57 20.54
C ILE A 16 -7.13 2.08 21.97
N ASP A 17 -7.85 2.64 22.95
CA ASP A 17 -7.77 2.23 24.35
C ASP A 17 -8.02 0.73 24.60
N SER A 18 -8.65 0.04 23.65
CA SER A 18 -8.89 -1.41 23.68
C SER A 18 -7.68 -2.27 23.30
N TRP A 19 -6.71 -1.72 22.56
CA TRP A 19 -5.52 -2.50 22.16
C TRP A 19 -4.39 -2.31 23.17
N LYS A 20 -4.54 -2.98 24.32
CA LYS A 20 -3.51 -3.02 25.37
C LYS A 20 -2.75 -4.33 25.33
N THR A 21 -1.43 -4.20 25.43
CA THR A 21 -0.52 -5.34 25.53
C THR A 21 -0.03 -5.43 26.96
N ASP A 22 -0.41 -6.47 27.71
CA ASP A 22 0.04 -6.67 29.10
C ASP A 22 0.98 -7.88 29.23
N SER A 23 0.88 -8.81 28.28
CA SER A 23 1.66 -10.05 28.21
C SER A 23 2.64 -10.05 27.02
N TRP A 24 3.71 -10.84 27.12
CA TRP A 24 4.68 -11.00 26.03
C TRP A 24 4.05 -11.53 24.74
N THR A 25 3.08 -12.43 24.85
CA THR A 25 2.36 -12.97 23.69
C THR A 25 1.54 -11.89 22.99
N SER A 26 0.78 -11.09 23.74
CA SER A 26 0.01 -9.97 23.20
C SER A 26 0.91 -8.92 22.52
N TYR A 27 2.08 -8.68 23.10
CA TYR A 27 3.08 -7.77 22.53
C TYR A 27 3.63 -8.29 21.21
N ILE A 28 4.10 -9.54 21.13
CA ILE A 28 4.60 -10.15 19.88
C ILE A 28 3.51 -10.16 18.81
N LEU A 29 2.27 -10.49 19.18
CA LEU A 29 1.14 -10.52 18.25
C LEU A 29 0.82 -9.11 17.71
N SER A 30 0.97 -8.07 18.54
CA SER A 30 0.86 -6.68 18.08
C SER A 30 2.00 -6.27 17.13
N LEU A 31 3.24 -6.69 17.41
CA LEU A 31 4.38 -6.43 16.52
C LEU A 31 4.18 -7.09 15.16
N LEU A 32 3.71 -8.35 15.16
CA LEU A 32 3.40 -9.09 13.95
C LEU A 32 2.26 -8.42 13.18
N ALA A 33 1.21 -7.94 13.87
CA ALA A 33 0.15 -7.16 13.23
C ALA A 33 0.68 -5.86 12.59
N CYS A 34 1.52 -5.09 13.30
CA CYS A 34 2.15 -3.90 12.73
C CYS A 34 3.00 -4.23 11.50
N LEU A 35 3.76 -5.33 11.54
CA LEU A 35 4.56 -5.80 10.41
C LEU A 35 3.67 -6.14 9.20
N ILE A 36 2.61 -6.93 9.40
CA ILE A 36 1.67 -7.30 8.33
C ILE A 36 1.00 -6.05 7.74
N VAL A 37 0.51 -5.13 8.58
CA VAL A 37 -0.13 -3.89 8.12
C VAL A 37 0.83 -3.03 7.31
N SER A 38 2.12 -3.00 7.69
CA SER A 38 3.16 -2.28 6.95
C SER A 38 3.44 -2.88 5.58
N ILE A 39 3.55 -4.21 5.48
CA ILE A 39 3.67 -4.91 4.19
C ILE A 39 2.43 -4.64 3.32
N PHE A 40 1.25 -4.75 3.92
CA PHE A 40 -0.02 -4.51 3.23
C PHE A 40 -0.17 -3.07 2.73
N TYR A 41 0.31 -2.07 3.50
CA TYR A 41 0.38 -0.69 3.06
C TYR A 41 1.19 -0.55 1.76
N GLN A 42 2.36 -1.19 1.69
CA GLN A 42 3.21 -1.15 0.50
C GLN A 42 2.56 -1.86 -0.70
N LEU A 43 1.82 -2.96 -0.47
CA LEU A 43 1.01 -3.62 -1.49
C LEU A 43 -0.01 -2.65 -2.09
N LEU A 44 -0.78 -1.94 -1.24
CA LEU A 44 -1.80 -1.01 -1.69
C LEU A 44 -1.22 0.14 -2.51
N GLU A 45 -0.08 0.69 -2.08
CA GLU A 45 0.59 1.75 -2.83
C GLU A 45 1.11 1.26 -4.19
N ASN A 46 1.69 0.05 -4.25
CA ASN A 46 2.09 -0.55 -5.53
C ASN A 46 0.89 -0.76 -6.47
N ARG A 47 -0.23 -1.28 -5.94
CA ARG A 47 -1.45 -1.47 -6.73
C ARG A 47 -2.02 -0.15 -7.23
N ARG A 48 -1.98 0.91 -6.41
CA ARG A 48 -2.38 2.26 -6.81
C ARG A 48 -1.50 2.80 -7.95
N ILE A 49 -0.18 2.63 -7.87
CA ILE A 49 0.75 3.05 -8.93
C ILE A 49 0.45 2.27 -10.22
N ARG A 50 0.33 0.94 -10.14
CA ARG A 50 0.00 0.10 -11.31
C ARG A 50 -1.34 0.48 -11.92
N LEU A 51 -2.38 0.76 -11.13
CA LEU A 51 -3.68 1.20 -11.64
C LEU A 51 -3.61 2.54 -12.37
N LYS A 52 -2.81 3.50 -11.87
CA LYS A 52 -2.56 4.76 -12.58
C LYS A 52 -1.81 4.52 -13.88
N LEU A 53 -0.79 3.65 -13.87
CA LEU A 53 -0.05 3.27 -15.07
C LEU A 53 -0.94 2.58 -16.10
N PHE A 54 -1.79 1.63 -15.71
CA PHE A 54 -2.75 0.98 -16.62
C PHE A 54 -3.82 1.93 -17.14
N ALA A 55 -4.28 2.88 -16.31
CA ALA A 55 -5.21 3.91 -16.74
C ALA A 55 -4.58 4.91 -17.73
N SER A 56 -3.27 5.17 -17.61
CA SER A 56 -2.50 6.01 -18.55
C SER A 56 -1.97 5.24 -19.77
N GLY A 57 -1.72 3.93 -19.67
CA GLY A 57 -1.09 3.06 -20.68
C GLY A 57 -2.00 2.63 -21.84
N LYS A 58 -3.14 3.28 -22.03
CA LYS A 58 -4.02 3.09 -23.19
C LYS A 58 -4.25 4.40 -23.97
N GLN A 59 -3.32 5.34 -23.86
CA GLN A 59 -3.31 6.53 -24.72
C GLN A 59 -2.60 6.18 -26.03
N PHE A 60 -3.25 5.39 -26.90
CA PHE A 60 -2.95 5.48 -28.33
C PHE A 60 -3.28 6.91 -28.79
N PRO A 61 -2.47 7.56 -29.64
CA PRO A 61 -2.85 8.83 -30.23
C PRO A 61 -4.08 8.58 -31.10
N ALA A 62 -5.25 9.01 -30.64
CA ALA A 62 -6.48 8.90 -31.41
C ALA A 62 -6.50 10.02 -32.46
N GLU A 63 -5.71 9.86 -33.52
CA GLU A 63 -6.01 10.49 -34.79
C GLU A 63 -7.05 9.63 -35.52
N ILE A 64 -8.20 10.26 -35.78
CA ILE A 64 -9.13 10.03 -36.89
C ILE A 64 -10.20 8.92 -36.74
N GLN A 65 -11.44 9.44 -36.68
CA GLN A 65 -12.72 8.91 -37.18
C GLN A 65 -13.61 7.98 -36.32
N THR A 66 -14.80 8.55 -36.08
CA THR A 66 -16.14 8.06 -35.67
C THR A 66 -16.54 6.66 -36.18
N PRO A 67 -17.48 5.91 -35.56
CA PRO A 67 -18.69 6.39 -34.87
C PRO A 67 -19.05 5.68 -33.53
N LEU A 68 -20.23 6.03 -32.97
CA LEU A 68 -21.07 5.31 -32.00
C LEU A 68 -21.20 5.87 -30.57
N ILE A 69 -22.15 6.80 -30.47
CA ILE A 69 -22.81 7.35 -29.28
C ILE A 69 -23.28 6.25 -28.28
N GLN A 70 -23.48 5.01 -28.71
CA GLN A 70 -23.97 3.90 -27.87
C GLN A 70 -22.90 3.27 -26.95
N ARG A 71 -21.61 3.33 -27.31
CA ARG A 71 -20.51 2.78 -26.48
C ARG A 71 -20.07 3.74 -25.37
N LYS A 72 -20.40 5.03 -25.50
CA LYS A 72 -19.98 6.12 -24.59
C LYS A 72 -20.62 6.02 -23.20
N LEU A 73 -21.84 5.51 -23.09
CA LEU A 73 -22.59 5.46 -21.81
C LEU A 73 -22.18 4.26 -20.93
N VAL A 74 -21.98 3.08 -21.55
CA VAL A 74 -21.41 1.90 -20.88
C VAL A 74 -19.93 2.11 -20.54
N GLY A 75 -19.17 2.75 -21.44
CA GLY A 75 -17.79 3.17 -21.18
C GLY A 75 -17.68 4.23 -20.07
N SER A 76 -18.66 5.13 -19.93
CA SER A 76 -18.67 6.16 -18.88
C SER A 76 -18.89 5.56 -17.49
N ARG A 77 -19.81 4.59 -17.33
CA ARG A 77 -20.00 3.89 -16.04
C ARG A 77 -18.79 3.05 -15.65
N ALA A 78 -18.17 2.34 -16.61
CA ALA A 78 -16.93 1.61 -16.35
C ALA A 78 -15.76 2.56 -15.99
N LYS A 79 -15.63 3.69 -16.70
CA LYS A 79 -14.62 4.72 -16.43
C LYS A 79 -14.83 5.43 -15.09
N LEU A 80 -16.09 5.67 -14.71
CA LEU A 80 -16.47 6.19 -13.39
C LEU A 80 -16.17 5.17 -12.30
N GLY A 81 -16.45 3.88 -12.53
CA GLY A 81 -16.12 2.79 -11.62
C GLY A 81 -14.62 2.70 -11.35
N VAL A 82 -13.78 2.80 -12.38
CA VAL A 82 -12.31 2.82 -12.23
C VAL A 82 -11.84 4.07 -11.47
N LYS A 83 -12.42 5.25 -11.75
CA LYS A 83 -12.11 6.49 -11.00
C LYS A 83 -12.50 6.38 -9.54
N LEU A 84 -13.70 5.88 -9.24
CA LEU A 84 -14.20 5.69 -7.88
C LEU A 84 -13.36 4.66 -7.14
N ALA A 85 -13.05 3.52 -7.76
CA ALA A 85 -12.17 2.51 -7.20
C ALA A 85 -10.78 3.10 -6.88
N GLY A 86 -10.20 3.89 -7.80
CA GLY A 86 -8.94 4.59 -7.55
C GLY A 86 -9.00 5.59 -6.39
N ALA A 87 -10.13 6.29 -6.22
CA ALA A 87 -10.34 7.20 -5.08
C ALA A 87 -10.49 6.45 -3.75
N VAL A 88 -11.24 5.33 -3.73
CA VAL A 88 -11.39 4.48 -2.55
C VAL A 88 -10.05 3.86 -2.15
N LEU A 89 -9.30 3.30 -3.11
CA LEU A 89 -7.95 2.80 -2.88
C LEU A 89 -7.03 3.87 -2.29
N PHE A 90 -7.09 5.11 -2.82
CA PHE A 90 -6.34 6.22 -2.24
C PHE A 90 -6.75 6.54 -0.81
N GLY A 91 -8.06 6.57 -0.52
CA GLY A 91 -8.56 6.80 0.85
C GLY A 91 -8.08 5.74 1.83
N VAL A 92 -8.16 4.46 1.44
CA VAL A 92 -7.69 3.33 2.26
C VAL A 92 -6.17 3.39 2.48
N SER A 93 -5.37 3.61 1.44
CA SER A 93 -3.92 3.78 1.57
C SER A 93 -3.56 4.92 2.52
N SER A 94 -4.23 6.07 2.36
CA SER A 94 -4.00 7.25 3.20
C SER A 94 -4.32 6.97 4.68
N ALA A 95 -5.47 6.33 4.95
CA ALA A 95 -5.87 5.96 6.31
C ALA A 95 -4.84 5.04 6.98
N ILE A 96 -4.37 4.00 6.27
CA ILE A 96 -3.35 3.08 6.80
C ILE A 96 -2.02 3.81 7.04
N GLY A 97 -1.61 4.69 6.13
CA GLY A 97 -0.40 5.50 6.32
C GLY A 97 -0.45 6.35 7.60
N TYR A 98 -1.58 7.01 7.87
CA TYR A 98 -1.78 7.75 9.11
C TYR A 98 -1.82 6.84 10.34
N PHE A 99 -2.40 5.65 10.26
CA PHE A 99 -2.36 4.67 11.36
C PHE A 99 -0.96 4.16 11.68
N LEU A 100 -0.12 3.95 10.66
CA LEU A 100 1.30 3.61 10.86
C LEU A 100 2.06 4.78 11.50
N MET A 101 1.80 6.02 11.04
CA MET A 101 2.40 7.21 11.63
C MET A 101 2.01 7.38 13.11
N LEU A 102 0.72 7.21 13.43
CA LEU A 102 0.22 7.22 14.81
C LEU A 102 0.86 6.10 15.65
N SER A 103 1.07 4.92 15.07
CA SER A 103 1.75 3.80 15.74
C SER A 103 3.21 4.13 16.05
N VAL A 104 3.94 4.77 15.13
CA VAL A 104 5.34 5.19 15.33
C VAL A 104 5.44 6.29 16.40
N MET A 105 4.45 7.17 16.49
CA MET A 105 4.35 8.18 17.55
C MET A 105 4.15 7.60 18.96
N SER A 106 3.95 6.27 19.09
CA SER A 106 3.96 5.60 20.40
C SER A 106 5.33 5.52 21.06
N PHE A 107 6.42 5.89 20.35
CA PHE A 107 7.82 5.82 20.80
C PHE A 107 8.27 4.45 21.31
N ASN A 108 7.52 3.38 21.02
CA ASN A 108 7.94 2.03 21.36
C ASN A 108 8.97 1.53 20.34
N GLY A 109 10.15 1.15 20.83
CA GLY A 109 11.26 0.69 19.97
C GLY A 109 10.90 -0.53 19.13
N GLY A 110 10.21 -1.52 19.72
CA GLY A 110 9.82 -2.73 18.99
C GLY A 110 8.79 -2.47 17.90
N VAL A 111 7.78 -1.63 18.18
CA VAL A 111 6.76 -1.25 17.17
C VAL A 111 7.40 -0.48 16.03
N PHE A 112 8.29 0.47 16.33
CA PHE A 112 9.05 1.20 15.32
C PHE A 112 9.84 0.26 14.41
N ILE A 113 10.61 -0.67 15.00
CA ILE A 113 11.40 -1.65 14.25
C ILE A 113 10.49 -2.54 13.39
N ALA A 114 9.37 -3.04 13.94
CA ALA A 114 8.44 -3.90 13.20
C ALA A 114 7.85 -3.18 11.98
N ILE A 115 7.51 -1.90 12.11
CA ILE A 115 6.99 -1.09 11.00
C ILE A 115 8.07 -0.85 9.94
N VAL A 116 9.28 -0.42 10.35
CA VAL A 116 10.39 -0.17 9.41
C VAL A 116 10.78 -1.44 8.65
N VAL A 117 10.91 -2.57 9.35
CA VAL A 117 11.21 -3.87 8.75
C VAL A 117 10.07 -4.31 7.82
N GLY A 118 8.80 -4.17 8.23
CA GLY A 118 7.66 -4.50 7.39
C GLY A 118 7.59 -3.66 6.11
N LEU A 119 7.88 -2.35 6.20
CA LEU A 119 7.97 -1.48 5.02
C LEU A 119 9.13 -1.88 4.11
N ALA A 120 10.30 -2.21 4.66
CA ALA A 120 11.45 -2.68 3.88
C ALA A 120 11.16 -4.00 3.16
N ILE A 121 10.58 -4.98 3.87
CA ILE A 121 10.16 -6.26 3.29
C ILE A 121 9.11 -6.03 2.19
N GLY A 122 8.06 -5.25 2.47
CA GLY A 122 7.03 -4.94 1.49
C GLY A 122 7.62 -4.27 0.25
N TYR A 123 8.57 -3.35 0.44
CA TYR A 123 9.23 -2.68 -0.67
C TYR A 123 10.03 -3.67 -1.52
N LEU A 124 10.78 -4.59 -0.91
CA LEU A 124 11.55 -5.59 -1.63
C LEU A 124 10.65 -6.52 -2.45
N PHE A 125 9.61 -7.11 -1.84
CA PHE A 125 8.72 -8.04 -2.53
C PHE A 125 7.97 -7.38 -3.70
N PHE A 126 7.37 -6.20 -3.48
CA PHE A 126 6.51 -5.58 -4.49
C PHE A 126 7.26 -4.74 -5.54
N ARG A 127 8.51 -4.34 -5.28
CA ARG A 127 9.39 -3.71 -6.28
C ARG A 127 10.06 -4.77 -7.17
N SER A 128 10.50 -5.90 -6.60
CA SER A 128 11.17 -6.98 -7.33
C SER A 128 10.27 -7.62 -8.40
N ASP A 129 8.95 -7.75 -8.14
CA ASP A 129 7.97 -8.24 -9.14
C ASP A 129 7.94 -7.40 -10.43
N GLY A 130 8.42 -6.15 -10.39
CA GLY A 130 8.55 -5.28 -11.56
C GLY A 130 9.81 -5.52 -12.40
N GLU A 131 10.82 -6.17 -11.84
CA GLU A 131 12.10 -6.46 -12.52
C GLU A 131 12.04 -7.82 -13.22
N ASP A 132 11.38 -8.82 -12.63
CA ASP A 132 11.22 -10.15 -13.23
C ASP A 132 10.35 -10.16 -14.49
N SER A 133 9.49 -9.15 -14.67
CA SER A 133 8.71 -8.98 -15.90
C SER A 133 9.42 -8.18 -17.00
N PHE A 134 10.58 -7.57 -16.72
CA PHE A 134 11.38 -6.82 -17.72
C PHE A 134 12.55 -7.65 -18.27
N VAL A 135 12.99 -8.69 -17.56
CA VAL A 135 14.08 -9.59 -18.00
C VAL A 135 13.60 -10.61 -19.07
N GLY A 136 12.28 -10.81 -19.21
CA GLY A 136 11.71 -11.75 -20.19
C GLY A 136 11.61 -11.24 -21.64
N ASP A 137 11.51 -9.93 -21.87
CA ASP A 137 11.25 -9.36 -23.21
C ASP A 137 12.52 -8.83 -23.92
N SER A 138 13.71 -9.04 -23.34
CA SER A 138 14.99 -8.58 -23.91
C SER A 138 15.73 -9.65 -24.73
N SER A 139 15.06 -10.74 -25.11
CA SER A 139 15.59 -11.74 -26.06
C SER A 139 14.68 -11.79 -27.28
N CYS A 140 15.26 -11.55 -28.46
CA CYS A 140 14.65 -11.61 -29.79
C CYS A 140 14.00 -10.33 -30.32
N ALA A 141 14.83 -9.32 -30.58
CA ALA A 141 14.62 -8.41 -31.71
C ALA A 141 15.96 -8.05 -32.35
N CYS A 142 16.63 -9.04 -32.96
CA CYS A 142 17.70 -8.90 -33.96
C CYS A 142 18.01 -10.29 -34.56
N ALA A 143 17.26 -10.69 -35.60
CA ALA A 143 17.67 -11.63 -36.64
C ALA A 143 16.75 -11.47 -37.85
#